data_AF-A0A7L1SDM7-F1
#
_entry.id   AF-A0A7L1SDM7-F1
#
_cell.length_a   1.000
_cell.length_b   1.000
_cell.length_c   1.000
_cell.angle_alpha   90.00
_cell.angle_beta   90.00
_cell.angle_gamma   90.00
#
_symmetry.space_group_name_H-M   'P 1'
#
loop_
_entity.id
_entity.type
_entity.pdbx_description
1 polymer ?
#
loop_
_entity_poly.entity_id
_entity_poly.type
_entity_poly.pdbx_seq_one_letter_code
_entity_poly.pdbx_strand_id
1 'polypeptide(L)' 'MAPVKISYVVSFSSQDPKYPAENLLSEDGIQPWLGCPKDHSRQLSVELQLERASPIGYADVGNYGCAFLQIEVGRSS' A
#
# COMPACT_ATOMS: atom_id res chain seq x y z
N MET A 1 16.64 13.40 0.11
CA MET A 1 16.58 12.00 0.62
C MET A 1 16.23 11.11 -0.55
N ALA A 2 16.82 9.91 -0.62
CA ALA A 2 16.40 8.93 -1.63
C ALA A 2 15.04 8.32 -1.24
N PRO A 3 14.16 8.01 -2.19
CA PRO A 3 12.92 7.31 -1.93
C PRO A 3 13.17 5.99 -1.19
N VAL A 4 12.29 5.67 -0.23
CA VAL A 4 12.30 4.37 0.43
C VAL A 4 11.74 3.36 -0.55
N LYS A 5 12.51 2.31 -0.85
CA LYS A 5 12.09 1.24 -1.75
C LYS A 5 11.26 0.20 -1.02
N ILE A 6 10.16 -0.19 -1.65
CA ILE A 6 9.24 -1.23 -1.19
C ILE A 6 9.55 -2.50 -1.98
N SER A 7 9.70 -3.62 -1.29
CA SER A 7 10.10 -4.90 -1.87
C SER A 7 8.89 -5.71 -2.34
N TYR A 8 7.93 -5.97 -1.45
CA TYR A 8 6.73 -6.76 -1.77
C TYR A 8 5.57 -6.45 -0.82
N VAL A 9 4.37 -6.89 -1.20
CA VAL A 9 3.18 -6.87 -0.35
C VAL A 9 3.25 -8.05 0.61
N VAL A 10 3.30 -7.79 1.92
CA VAL A 10 3.30 -8.83 2.96
C VAL A 10 1.91 -9.42 3.11
N SER A 11 0.91 -8.54 3.24
CA SER A 11 -0.48 -8.91 3.43
C SER A 11 -1.41 -7.78 2.95
N PHE A 12 -2.65 -8.12 2.66
CA PHE A 12 -3.73 -7.17 2.37
C PHE A 12 -5.05 -7.71 2.87
N SER A 13 -6.00 -6.83 3.22
CA SER A 13 -7.33 -7.25 3.67
C SER A 13 -8.23 -7.70 2.53
N SER A 14 -8.22 -6.98 1.41
CA SER A 14 -9.09 -7.20 0.26
C SER A 14 -8.50 -6.56 -0.99
N GLN A 15 -8.79 -7.11 -2.17
CA GLN A 15 -8.33 -6.54 -3.44
C GLN A 15 -9.26 -6.85 -4.61
N ASP A 16 -9.31 -5.93 -5.57
CA ASP A 16 -9.91 -6.13 -6.88
C ASP A 16 -8.96 -6.94 -7.78
N PRO A 17 -9.42 -7.96 -8.51
CA PRO A 17 -8.56 -8.77 -9.39
C PRO A 17 -7.85 -7.98 -10.50
N LYS A 18 -8.41 -6.85 -10.93
CA LYS A 18 -7.83 -5.96 -11.95
C LYS A 18 -6.95 -4.88 -11.34
N TYR A 19 -7.18 -4.52 -10.08
CA TYR A 19 -6.45 -3.47 -9.37
C TYR A 19 -5.91 -3.98 -8.02
N PRO A 20 -4.99 -4.98 -8.04
CA PRO A 20 -4.49 -5.62 -6.84
C PRO A 20 -3.56 -4.71 -6.02
N ALA A 21 -3.25 -5.13 -4.79
CA ALA A 21 -2.34 -4.39 -3.90
C ALA A 21 -0.92 -4.24 -4.49
N GLU A 22 -0.51 -5.21 -5.32
CA GLU A 22 0.78 -5.24 -6.01
C GLU A 22 0.99 -4.04 -6.94
N ASN A 23 -0.08 -3.40 -7.42
CA ASN A 23 -0.01 -2.19 -8.24
C ASN A 23 0.73 -1.04 -7.52
N LEU A 24 0.70 -1.02 -6.18
CA LEU A 24 1.44 -0.03 -5.38
C LEU A 24 2.95 -0.14 -5.52
N LEU A 25 3.46 -1.27 -6.03
CA LEU A 25 4.87 -1.52 -6.27
C LEU A 25 5.32 -1.11 -7.69
N SER A 26 4.38 -0.77 -8.58
CA SER A 26 4.70 -0.47 -9.98
C SER A 26 5.56 0.77 -10.10
N GLU A 27 6.72 0.64 -10.75
CA GLU A 27 7.56 1.77 -11.17
C GLU A 27 7.05 2.39 -12.49
N ASP A 28 6.27 1.62 -13.27
CA ASP A 28 5.71 2.02 -14.56
C ASP A 28 4.35 2.71 -14.40
N GLY A 29 4.39 3.94 -13.90
CA GLY A 29 3.22 4.82 -13.78
C GLY A 29 2.31 4.51 -12.59
N ILE A 30 1.35 5.41 -12.35
CA ILE A 30 0.46 5.33 -11.19
C ILE A 30 -0.69 4.37 -11.50
N GLN A 31 -0.72 3.22 -10.82
CA GLN A 31 -1.83 2.28 -10.85
C GLN A 31 -2.48 2.19 -9.47
N PRO A 32 -3.83 2.27 -9.38
CA PRO A 32 -4.50 2.20 -8.09
C PRO A 32 -4.52 0.77 -7.56
N TRP A 33 -4.61 0.66 -6.24
CA TRP A 33 -5.11 -0.52 -5.54
C TRP A 33 -6.54 -0.26 -5.11
N LEU A 34 -7.45 -1.18 -5.42
CA LEU A 34 -8.87 -1.10 -5.04
C LEU A 34 -9.27 -2.36 -4.25
N GLY A 35 -10.27 -2.23 -3.39
CA GLY A 35 -10.88 -3.36 -2.68
C GLY A 35 -11.77 -4.20 -3.60
N CYS A 36 -12.02 -5.46 -3.22
CA CYS A 36 -12.94 -6.31 -3.95
C CYS A 36 -14.35 -5.67 -3.97
N PRO A 37 -15.04 -5.58 -5.13
CA PRO A 37 -16.38 -4.97 -5.20
C PRO A 37 -17.45 -5.67 -4.35
N LYS A 38 -17.21 -6.93 -3.97
CA LYS A 38 -18.09 -7.73 -3.11
C LYS A 38 -17.76 -7.60 -1.62
N ASP A 39 -16.64 -6.96 -1.29
CA ASP A 39 -16.26 -6.70 0.09
C ASP A 39 -16.91 -5.40 0.58
N HIS A 40 -17.58 -5.49 1.72
CA HIS A 40 -18.32 -4.40 2.35
C HIS A 40 -17.72 -4.01 3.71
N SER A 41 -16.47 -4.40 3.97
CA SER A 41 -15.69 -4.06 5.17
C SER A 41 -15.52 -2.55 5.39
N ARG A 42 -15.66 -1.73 4.33
CA ARG A 42 -15.47 -0.26 4.30
C ARG A 42 -14.06 0.22 4.68
N GLN A 43 -13.14 -0.70 4.94
CA GLN A 43 -11.76 -0.43 5.28
C GLN A 43 -10.85 -1.35 4.49
N LEU A 44 -9.78 -0.79 3.95
CA LEU A 44 -8.73 -1.54 3.29
C LEU A 44 -7.44 -1.34 4.08
N SER A 45 -6.70 -2.43 4.27
CA SER A 45 -5.34 -2.39 4.84
C SER A 45 -4.40 -3.18 3.95
N VAL A 46 -3.17 -2.69 3.84
CA VAL A 46 -2.06 -3.34 3.15
C VAL A 46 -0.83 -3.17 4.00
N GLU A 47 -0.05 -4.25 4.09
CA GLU A 47 1.25 -4.25 4.74
C GLU A 47 2.33 -4.41 3.67
N LEU A 48 3.30 -3.50 3.69
CA LEU A 48 4.33 -3.39 2.66
C LEU A 48 5.70 -3.58 3.28
N GLN A 49 6.47 -4.54 2.76
CA GLN A 49 7.82 -4.79 3.22
C GLN A 49 8.78 -3.80 2.55
N LEU A 50 9.51 -3.02 3.35
CA LEU A 50 10.61 -2.20 2.84
C LEU A 50 11.82 -3.08 2.52
N GLU A 51 12.60 -2.73 1.49
CA GLU A 51 13.85 -3.46 1.15
C GLU A 51 14.83 -3.53 2.33
N ARG A 52 14.85 -2.46 3.14
CA ARG A 52 15.65 -2.38 4.37
C ARG A 52 14.96 -1.47 5.39
N ALA A 53 15.16 -1.76 6.67
CA ALA A 53 14.70 -0.88 7.74
C ALA A 53 15.31 0.52 7.56
N SER A 54 14.45 1.53 7.40
CA SER A 54 14.84 2.91 7.09
C SER A 54 13.97 3.90 7.87
N PRO A 55 14.51 5.04 8.31
CA PRO A 55 13.69 6.12 8.86
C PRO A 55 12.80 6.73 7.75
N ILE A 56 11.52 6.94 8.06
CA ILE A 56 10.54 7.55 7.14
C ILE A 56 10.45 9.04 7.50
N GLY A 57 10.88 9.91 6.58
CA GLY A 57 10.78 11.36 6.77
C GLY A 57 9.48 11.95 6.21
N TYR A 58 9.04 11.44 5.06
CA TYR A 58 7.87 11.91 4.33
C TYR A 58 7.19 10.71 3.67
N ALA A 59 5.87 10.83 3.43
CA ALA A 59 5.08 9.84 2.71
C ALA A 59 4.16 10.56 1.74
N ASP A 60 4.25 10.19 0.47
CA ASP A 60 3.36 10.66 -0.60
C ASP A 60 2.32 9.58 -0.86
N VAL A 61 1.03 9.92 -0.73
CA VAL A 61 -0.08 8.96 -0.90
C VAL A 61 -1.09 9.49 -1.91
N GLY A 62 -1.22 8.77 -3.03
CA GLY A 62 -2.28 9.00 -4.01
C GLY A 62 -3.60 8.42 -3.51
N ASN A 63 -4.53 9.28 -3.11
CA ASN A 63 -5.83 8.85 -2.62
C ASN A 63 -6.82 8.61 -3.78
N TYR A 64 -7.50 7.46 -3.78
CA TYR A 64 -8.53 7.11 -4.75
C TYR A 64 -9.90 6.89 -4.08
N GLY A 65 -10.40 7.94 -3.43
CA GLY A 65 -11.75 7.95 -2.83
C GLY A 65 -11.83 7.50 -1.37
N CYS A 66 -10.71 7.31 -0.68
CA CYS A 66 -10.69 7.08 0.76
C CYS A 66 -11.03 8.39 1.51
N ALA A 67 -11.88 8.32 2.53
CA ALA A 67 -12.15 9.47 3.40
C ALA A 67 -11.04 9.69 4.44
N PHE A 68 -10.40 8.60 4.90
CA PHE A 68 -9.34 8.60 5.91
C PHE A 68 -8.20 7.70 5.49
N LEU A 69 -6.99 8.05 5.93
CA LEU A 69 -5.77 7.27 5.74
C LEU A 69 -5.04 7.16 7.07
N GLN A 70 -4.49 5.98 7.35
CA GLN A 70 -3.67 5.69 8.53
C GLN A 70 -2.40 4.97 8.05
N ILE A 71 -1.25 5.42 8.55
CA ILE A 71 0.06 4.83 8.25
C ILE A 71 0.64 4.35 9.56
N GLU A 72 0.90 3.04 9.63
CA GLU A 72 1.55 2.40 10.77
C GLU A 72 2.93 1.90 10.36
N VAL A 73 3.82 1.73 11.34
CA VAL A 73 5.19 1.25 11.11
C VAL A 73 5.49 0.08 12.03
N GLY A 74 6.20 -0.91 11.48
CA GLY A 74 6.60 -2.12 12.19
C GLY A 74 7.99 -2.57 11.78
N ARG A 75 8.54 -3.53 12.54
CA ARG A 75 9.75 -4.27 12.18
C ARG A 75 9.36 -5.73 12.03
N SER A 76 9.92 -6.40 11.01
CA SER A 76 9.68 -7.82 10.73
C SER A 76 10.50 -8.78 11.63
N SER A 77 11.16 -8.25 12.67
CA SER A 77 12.08 -8.97 13.57
C SER A 77 11.40 -9.38 14.86
#